data_AF-A0A944W657-F1
#
_entry.id   AF-A0A944W657-F1
#
_cell.length_a   1.000
_cell.length_b   1.000
_cell.length_c   1.000
_cell.angle_alpha   90.00
_cell.angle_beta   90.00
_cell.angle_gamma   90.00
#
_symmetry.space_group_name_H-M   'P 1'
#
loop_
_entity.id
_entity.type
_entity.pdbx_description
1 polymer ?
#
loop_
_entity_poly.entity_id
_entity_poly.type
_entity_poly.pdbx_seq_one_letter_code
_entity_poly.pdbx_strand_id
1 'polypeptide(L)'
;MKLKYKKLILFIIFLIFGSGCFEYEEELTLKKDGSGSIMMAYGLPLEMVQNDESFTSKKIRNDLTDIEGITVISTKEFEKNNLKWVQASAKFNSLESLSKIKSDKLPGFAGEMNFTNNGDGTFTFTKILGEKPKTNSTQKPQDLDMMKKMVGDVNWEYDISFPINIVSANSGQGDVKTIGKNVKWSVSLANIIGGQTSLNVILGKQGKMVSLPVLHSIQLRNGSTIHGEVISLTKISCIVMVKNKRERIHRKDI
;
A
#
# COMPACT_ATOMS: atom_id res chain seq x y z
N MET A 1 -53.88 -13.59 12.39
CA MET A 1 -52.54 -14.20 12.22
C MET A 1 -51.60 -13.32 11.39
N LYS A 2 -51.36 -12.05 11.76
CA LYS A 2 -50.48 -11.12 10.99
C LYS A 2 -49.54 -10.26 11.84
N LEU A 3 -49.65 -10.27 13.18
CA LEU A 3 -48.81 -9.45 14.07
C LEU A 3 -47.52 -10.14 14.57
N LYS A 4 -47.41 -11.47 14.48
CA LYS A 4 -46.25 -12.22 15.02
C LYS A 4 -45.01 -12.22 14.10
N TYR A 5 -45.19 -11.98 12.79
CA TYR A 5 -44.09 -11.98 11.81
C TYR A 5 -43.35 -10.64 11.71
N LYS A 6 -43.96 -9.51 12.10
CA LYS A 6 -43.29 -8.19 12.08
C LYS A 6 -42.18 -8.07 13.12
N LYS A 7 -42.29 -8.73 14.28
CA LYS A 7 -41.23 -8.75 15.30
C LYS A 7 -40.07 -9.68 14.92
N LEU A 8 -40.33 -10.73 14.15
CA LEU A 8 -39.30 -11.67 13.68
C LEU A 8 -38.44 -11.08 12.55
N ILE A 9 -39.04 -10.30 11.65
CA ILE A 9 -38.31 -9.59 10.58
C ILE A 9 -37.45 -8.46 11.16
N LEU A 10 -37.90 -7.77 12.22
CA LEU A 10 -37.10 -6.74 12.89
C LEU A 10 -35.88 -7.33 13.63
N PHE A 11 -35.99 -8.56 14.14
CA PHE A 11 -34.87 -9.26 14.79
C PHE A 11 -33.84 -9.77 13.77
N ILE A 12 -34.27 -10.18 12.57
CA ILE A 12 -33.39 -10.63 11.50
C ILE A 12 -32.68 -9.43 10.82
N ILE A 13 -33.32 -8.25 10.74
CA ILE A 13 -32.67 -7.03 10.24
C ILE A 13 -31.65 -6.48 11.25
N PHE A 14 -31.86 -6.66 12.56
CA PHE A 14 -30.86 -6.30 13.58
C PHE A 14 -29.63 -7.23 13.58
N LEU A 15 -29.82 -8.49 13.13
CA LEU A 15 -28.75 -9.48 12.95
C LEU A 15 -27.84 -9.22 11.72
N ILE A 16 -28.20 -8.26 10.86
CA ILE A 16 -27.41 -7.91 9.65
C ILE A 16 -26.47 -6.71 9.90
N PHE A 17 -26.56 -6.01 11.05
CA PHE A 17 -25.68 -4.88 11.37
C PHE A 17 -24.38 -5.28 12.11
N GLY A 18 -23.95 -6.53 11.98
CA GLY A 18 -22.72 -7.04 12.60
C GLY A 18 -21.50 -7.12 11.69
N SER A 19 -21.46 -6.38 10.58
CA SER A 19 -20.41 -6.53 9.58
C SER A 19 -19.42 -5.37 9.59
N GLY A 20 -18.31 -5.57 10.30
CA GLY A 20 -17.10 -4.73 10.23
C GLY A 20 -16.47 -4.48 11.58
N CYS A 21 -15.78 -5.46 12.17
CA CYS A 21 -14.91 -5.18 13.33
C CYS A 21 -13.70 -4.33 12.93
N PHE A 22 -13.32 -4.29 11.66
CA PHE A 22 -12.19 -3.54 11.16
C PHE A 22 -12.54 -3.07 9.75
N GLU A 23 -12.15 -1.87 9.36
CA GLU A 23 -12.36 -1.40 7.98
C GLU A 23 -11.11 -0.68 7.48
N TYR A 24 -10.84 -0.81 6.18
CA TYR A 24 -9.78 -0.08 5.50
C TYR A 24 -10.21 0.38 4.11
N GLU A 25 -9.97 1.65 3.85
CA GLU A 25 -10.16 2.29 2.56
C GLU A 25 -8.85 2.96 2.11
N GLU A 26 -8.42 2.67 0.88
CA GLU A 26 -7.29 3.33 0.22
C GLU A 26 -7.73 3.97 -1.10
N GLU A 27 -7.39 5.24 -1.29
CA GLU A 27 -7.45 5.88 -2.60
C GLU A 27 -6.04 6.28 -3.03
N LEU A 28 -5.54 5.70 -4.11
CA LEU A 28 -4.22 5.95 -4.67
C LEU A 28 -4.35 6.60 -6.04
N THR A 29 -3.77 7.78 -6.22
CA THR A 29 -3.69 8.43 -7.54
C THR A 29 -2.24 8.54 -7.98
N LEU A 30 -1.93 7.92 -9.11
CA LEU A 30 -0.59 7.88 -9.69
C LEU A 30 -0.43 8.86 -10.85
N LYS A 31 0.74 9.49 -10.93
CA LYS A 31 1.15 10.36 -12.04
C LYS A 31 2.18 9.67 -12.92
N LYS A 32 2.39 10.20 -14.13
CA LYS A 32 3.31 9.61 -15.13
C LYS A 32 4.77 9.58 -14.69
N ASP A 33 5.14 10.47 -13.78
CA ASP A 33 6.49 10.58 -13.21
C ASP A 33 6.70 9.65 -12.01
N GLY A 34 5.74 8.79 -11.66
CA GLY A 34 5.83 7.88 -10.52
C GLY A 34 5.47 8.52 -9.17
N SER A 35 5.18 9.83 -9.14
CA SER A 35 4.66 10.54 -7.98
C SER A 35 3.14 10.41 -7.87
N GLY A 36 2.54 10.92 -6.79
CA GLY A 36 1.09 10.85 -6.65
C GLY A 36 0.55 11.35 -5.32
N SER A 37 -0.68 10.93 -5.02
CA SER A 37 -1.33 11.13 -3.74
C SER A 37 -1.99 9.85 -3.26
N ILE A 38 -1.98 9.66 -1.95
CA ILE A 38 -2.63 8.54 -1.28
C ILE A 38 -3.53 9.08 -0.18
N MET A 39 -4.73 8.54 -0.07
CA MET A 39 -5.57 8.63 1.12
C MET A 39 -5.71 7.24 1.71
N MET A 40 -5.53 7.12 3.01
CA MET A 40 -5.72 5.89 3.76
C MET A 40 -6.64 6.18 4.93
N ALA A 41 -7.67 5.36 5.14
CA ALA A 41 -8.58 5.48 6.26
C ALA A 41 -8.80 4.12 6.91
N TYR A 42 -8.54 4.03 8.22
CA TYR A 42 -8.64 2.80 8.99
C TYR A 42 -9.70 2.98 10.08
N GLY A 43 -10.62 2.02 10.19
CA GLY A 43 -11.66 1.98 11.22
C GLY A 43 -11.42 0.81 12.18
N LEU A 44 -11.36 1.11 13.49
CA LEU A 44 -11.24 0.11 14.56
C LEU A 44 -12.38 0.25 15.58
N PRO A 45 -12.81 -0.83 16.26
CA PRO A 45 -13.88 -0.75 17.25
C PRO A 45 -13.45 0.15 18.39
N LEU A 46 -14.37 1.00 18.87
CA LEU A 46 -14.09 1.96 19.93
C LEU A 46 -13.46 1.29 21.16
N GLU A 47 -13.95 0.11 21.54
CA GLU A 47 -13.45 -0.70 22.66
C GLU A 47 -11.98 -1.13 22.53
N MET A 48 -11.47 -1.29 21.30
CA MET A 48 -10.08 -1.69 21.06
C MET A 48 -9.10 -0.51 21.15
N VAL A 49 -9.59 0.72 20.95
CA VAL A 49 -8.74 1.92 20.79
C VAL A 49 -9.01 3.01 21.82
N GLN A 50 -9.95 2.79 22.75
CA GLN A 50 -10.36 3.78 23.74
C GLN A 50 -9.18 4.33 24.58
N ASN A 51 -8.13 3.53 24.76
CA ASN A 51 -6.91 3.91 25.48
C ASN A 51 -5.64 3.70 24.65
N ASP A 52 -5.76 3.60 23.33
CA ASP A 52 -4.62 3.37 22.43
C ASP A 52 -4.12 4.69 21.84
N GLU A 53 -3.05 5.23 22.42
CA GLU A 53 -2.39 6.45 21.92
C GLU A 53 -1.72 6.26 20.55
N SER A 54 -1.49 5.02 20.12
CA SER A 54 -0.94 4.71 18.80
C SER A 54 -1.97 4.93 17.68
N PHE A 55 -3.26 4.83 17.99
CA PHE A 55 -4.35 5.01 17.03
C PHE A 55 -4.94 6.44 17.08
N THR A 56 -4.10 7.41 16.71
CA THR A 56 -4.45 8.83 16.65
C THR A 56 -3.95 9.48 15.35
N SER A 57 -4.67 10.47 14.86
CA SER A 57 -4.28 11.35 13.75
C SER A 57 -2.93 12.01 13.97
N LYS A 58 -2.59 12.34 15.21
CA LYS A 58 -1.29 12.90 15.59
C LYS A 58 -0.18 11.89 15.41
N LYS A 59 -0.37 10.65 15.91
CA LYS A 59 0.62 9.59 15.75
C LYS A 59 0.85 9.25 14.27
N ILE A 60 -0.22 9.03 13.51
CA ILE A 60 -0.14 8.73 12.08
C ILE A 60 0.53 9.87 11.30
N ARG A 61 0.21 11.13 11.63
CA ARG A 61 0.87 12.29 11.00
C ARG A 61 2.37 12.27 11.23
N ASN A 62 2.81 12.01 12.47
CA ASN A 62 4.23 11.96 12.80
C ASN A 62 4.92 10.82 12.06
N ASP A 63 4.34 9.62 12.07
CA ASP A 63 4.91 8.44 11.41
C ASP A 63 5.10 8.63 9.91
N LEU A 64 4.18 9.33 9.25
CA LEU A 64 4.27 9.64 7.81
C LEU A 64 5.24 10.79 7.50
N THR A 65 5.39 11.75 8.42
CA THR A 65 6.27 12.92 8.23
C THR A 65 7.75 12.53 8.27
N ASP A 66 8.08 11.46 8.98
CA ASP A 66 9.45 10.92 9.08
C ASP A 66 9.93 10.22 7.79
N ILE A 67 9.05 10.03 6.79
CA ILE A 67 9.36 9.29 5.57
C ILE A 67 9.77 10.27 4.47
N GLU A 68 11.02 10.16 4.02
CA GLU A 68 11.53 10.95 2.90
C GLU A 68 10.69 10.76 1.64
N GLY A 69 10.31 11.88 1.02
CA GLY A 69 9.48 11.89 -0.18
C GLY A 69 7.98 11.81 0.07
N ILE A 70 7.52 11.76 1.33
CA ILE A 70 6.11 11.90 1.72
C ILE A 70 5.85 13.30 2.27
N THR A 71 4.70 13.88 1.92
CA THR A 71 4.21 15.14 2.47
C THR A 71 2.76 14.96 2.92
N VAL A 72 2.54 15.00 4.24
CA VAL A 72 1.20 14.86 4.82
C VAL A 72 0.38 16.11 4.55
N ILE A 73 -0.75 15.95 3.86
CA ILE A 73 -1.70 17.01 3.54
C ILE A 73 -2.68 17.20 4.69
N SER A 74 -3.28 16.12 5.17
CA SER A 74 -4.25 16.16 6.27
C SER A 74 -4.25 14.85 7.04
N THR A 75 -4.64 14.94 8.31
CA THR A 75 -5.07 13.79 9.11
C THR A 75 -6.36 14.16 9.83
N LYS A 76 -7.24 13.19 10.02
CA LYS A 76 -8.55 13.40 10.67
C LYS A 76 -8.92 12.17 11.50
N GLU A 77 -9.53 12.41 12.65
CA GLU A 77 -10.23 11.40 13.43
C GLU A 77 -11.74 11.64 13.32
N PHE A 78 -12.51 10.58 13.22
CA PHE A 78 -13.97 10.64 13.25
C PHE A 78 -14.54 9.30 13.70
N GLU A 79 -15.80 9.28 14.08
CA GLU A 79 -16.52 8.05 14.42
C GLU A 79 -17.58 7.77 13.36
N LYS A 80 -17.67 6.52 12.91
CA LYS A 80 -18.65 6.06 11.93
C LYS A 80 -18.86 4.56 12.13
N ASN A 81 -20.11 4.11 12.12
CA ASN A 81 -20.48 2.69 12.27
C ASN A 81 -19.92 2.03 13.55
N ASN A 82 -19.89 2.76 14.69
CA ASN A 82 -19.29 2.28 15.95
C ASN A 82 -17.78 1.98 15.88
N LEU A 83 -17.11 2.49 14.85
CA LEU A 83 -15.66 2.46 14.70
C LEU A 83 -15.09 3.86 14.91
N LYS A 84 -13.95 3.94 15.59
CA LYS A 84 -13.06 5.10 15.50
C LYS A 84 -12.28 4.99 14.20
N TRP A 85 -12.30 6.05 13.42
CA TRP A 85 -11.57 6.15 12.17
C TRP A 85 -10.39 7.10 12.32
N VAL A 86 -9.26 6.73 11.73
CA VAL A 86 -8.17 7.66 11.47
C VAL A 86 -7.89 7.67 9.97
N GLN A 87 -8.00 8.84 9.37
CA GLN A 87 -7.71 9.08 7.96
C GLN A 87 -6.44 9.93 7.84
N ALA A 88 -5.61 9.59 6.86
CA ALA A 88 -4.45 10.38 6.44
C ALA A 88 -4.46 10.56 4.93
N SER A 89 -4.19 11.78 4.48
CA SER A 89 -3.95 12.09 3.07
C SER A 89 -2.54 12.63 2.91
N ALA A 90 -1.79 12.09 1.96
CA ALA A 90 -0.42 12.48 1.70
C ALA A 90 -0.12 12.55 0.20
N LYS A 91 0.87 13.38 -0.15
CA LYS A 91 1.53 13.33 -1.46
C LYS A 91 2.82 12.54 -1.31
N PHE A 92 3.20 11.83 -2.37
CA PHE A 92 4.48 11.13 -2.44
C PHE A 92 5.20 11.47 -3.73
N ASN A 93 6.54 11.48 -3.70
CA ASN A 93 7.35 11.72 -4.88
C ASN A 93 7.64 10.44 -5.68
N SER A 94 7.55 9.25 -5.06
CA SER A 94 7.87 7.96 -5.67
C SER A 94 7.11 6.80 -4.98
N LEU A 95 6.90 5.69 -5.70
CA LEU A 95 6.38 4.44 -5.10
C LEU A 95 7.33 3.86 -4.03
N GLU A 96 8.64 4.07 -4.17
CA GLU A 96 9.62 3.61 -3.18
C GLU A 96 9.38 4.31 -1.83
N SER A 97 9.09 5.61 -1.84
CA SER A 97 8.72 6.34 -0.62
C SER A 97 7.46 5.77 0.03
N LEU A 98 6.46 5.34 -0.75
CA LEU A 98 5.28 4.66 -0.19
C LEU A 98 5.62 3.29 0.40
N SER A 99 6.51 2.51 -0.24
CA SER A 99 6.92 1.20 0.29
C SER A 99 7.68 1.27 1.62
N LYS A 100 8.19 2.46 1.99
CA LYS A 100 8.84 2.72 3.28
C LYS A 100 7.84 2.94 4.41
N ILE A 101 6.54 2.99 4.12
CA ILE A 101 5.48 2.94 5.15
C ILE A 101 5.52 1.55 5.76
N LYS A 102 6.25 1.42 6.87
CA LYS A 102 6.45 0.13 7.53
C LYS A 102 5.19 -0.32 8.27
N SER A 103 5.00 -1.64 8.27
CA SER A 103 3.89 -2.35 8.90
C SER A 103 3.85 -2.26 10.43
N ASP A 104 4.96 -1.87 11.06
CA ASP A 104 5.10 -1.69 12.51
C ASP A 104 4.60 -0.32 13.00
N LYS A 105 4.43 0.66 12.10
CA LYS A 105 3.96 2.02 12.40
C LYS A 105 2.52 2.28 11.95
N LEU A 106 2.17 1.73 10.80
CA LEU A 106 0.82 1.66 10.30
C LEU A 106 0.60 0.20 9.99
N PRO A 107 -0.53 -0.40 10.38
CA PRO A 107 -0.78 -1.78 10.02
C PRO A 107 -0.64 -1.91 8.49
N GLY A 108 0.12 -2.92 8.04
CA GLY A 108 0.88 -2.97 6.77
C GLY A 108 0.07 -2.96 5.47
N PHE A 109 -0.79 -1.98 5.31
CA PHE A 109 -1.99 -2.01 4.48
C PHE A 109 -1.78 -1.32 3.13
N ALA A 110 -0.78 -0.42 3.07
CA ALA A 110 -0.31 0.15 1.81
C ALA A 110 0.39 -0.90 0.93
N GLY A 111 1.06 -1.88 1.53
CA GLY A 111 1.77 -2.92 0.80
C GLY A 111 2.98 -2.44 0.01
N GLU A 112 3.68 -3.38 -0.64
CA GLU A 112 4.76 -3.05 -1.56
C GLU A 112 4.18 -2.67 -2.92
N MET A 113 4.73 -1.64 -3.57
CA MET A 113 4.30 -1.19 -4.89
C MET A 113 5.49 -1.01 -5.82
N ASN A 114 5.36 -1.47 -7.06
CA ASN A 114 6.39 -1.26 -8.08
C ASN A 114 5.80 -1.08 -9.49
N PHE A 115 6.63 -0.56 -10.39
CA PHE A 115 6.39 -0.56 -11.83
C PHE A 115 7.47 -1.36 -12.54
N THR A 116 7.06 -2.20 -13.48
CA THR A 116 7.96 -2.93 -14.39
C THR A 116 7.69 -2.49 -15.82
N ASN A 117 8.73 -2.12 -16.56
CA ASN A 117 8.62 -1.85 -18.00
C ASN A 117 8.71 -3.19 -18.75
N ASN A 118 7.73 -3.49 -19.59
CA ASN A 118 7.66 -4.76 -20.31
C ASN A 118 8.48 -4.77 -21.61
N GLY A 119 9.16 -3.67 -21.95
CA GLY A 119 10.03 -3.54 -23.12
C GLY A 119 9.30 -3.25 -24.44
N ASP A 120 7.97 -3.43 -24.48
CA ASP A 120 7.13 -3.18 -25.65
C ASP A 120 6.38 -1.82 -25.58
N GLY A 121 6.72 -1.00 -24.58
CA GLY A 121 6.06 0.28 -24.28
C GLY A 121 4.86 0.18 -23.33
N THR A 122 4.51 -1.02 -22.85
CA THR A 122 3.58 -1.20 -21.73
C THR A 122 4.31 -1.24 -20.39
N PHE A 123 3.55 -0.96 -19.32
CA PHE A 123 4.04 -1.01 -17.95
C PHE A 123 3.14 -1.91 -17.11
N THR A 124 3.72 -2.67 -16.20
CA THR A 124 3.00 -3.45 -15.20
C THR A 124 3.15 -2.77 -13.85
N PHE A 125 2.04 -2.30 -13.28
CA PHE A 125 1.98 -1.94 -11.88
C PHE A 125 1.73 -3.19 -11.04
N THR A 126 2.53 -3.39 -10.00
CA THR A 126 2.32 -4.47 -9.04
C THR A 126 2.12 -3.88 -7.66
N LYS A 127 1.02 -4.25 -6.99
CA LYS A 127 0.81 -4.03 -5.56
C LYS A 127 0.78 -5.38 -4.85
N ILE A 128 1.53 -5.50 -3.78
CA ILE A 128 1.68 -6.72 -2.97
C ILE A 128 1.18 -6.42 -1.56
N LEU A 129 0.31 -7.28 -1.05
CA LEU A 129 -0.18 -7.23 0.32
C LEU A 129 0.23 -8.50 1.08
N GLY A 130 0.45 -8.35 2.38
CA GLY A 130 0.88 -9.44 3.26
C GLY A 130 2.38 -9.71 3.21
N GLU A 131 2.83 -10.67 4.01
CA GLU A 131 4.23 -11.07 4.08
C GLU A 131 4.42 -12.41 3.38
N LYS A 132 5.56 -12.59 2.71
CA LYS A 132 5.97 -13.93 2.26
C LYS A 132 6.00 -14.86 3.48
N PRO A 133 5.41 -16.06 3.39
CA PRO A 133 5.50 -17.05 4.46
C PRO A 133 6.97 -17.29 4.80
N LYS A 134 7.40 -16.89 6.00
CA LYS A 134 8.77 -17.12 6.45
C LYS A 134 8.91 -18.62 6.70
N THR A 135 9.86 -19.26 6.03
CA THR A 135 10.16 -20.70 6.16
C THR A 135 10.54 -21.13 7.58
N ASN A 136 10.94 -20.18 8.45
CA ASN A 136 11.29 -20.39 9.85
C ASN A 136 10.32 -19.67 10.83
N SER A 137 9.09 -19.39 10.40
CA SER A 137 8.09 -18.75 11.24
C SER A 137 7.79 -19.59 12.49
N THR A 138 7.94 -19.01 13.67
CA THR A 138 7.48 -19.57 14.95
C THR A 138 5.97 -19.45 15.15
N GLN A 139 5.22 -18.83 14.22
CA GLN A 139 3.77 -18.73 14.34
C GLN A 139 3.11 -20.08 14.12
N LYS A 140 2.38 -20.54 15.13
CA LYS A 140 1.65 -21.80 15.04
C LYS A 140 0.43 -21.61 14.13
N PRO A 141 0.03 -22.61 13.34
CA PRO A 141 -1.18 -22.56 12.52
C PRO A 141 -2.45 -22.16 13.30
N GLN A 142 -2.52 -22.55 14.58
CA GLN A 142 -3.62 -22.19 15.48
C GLN A 142 -3.70 -20.68 15.76
N ASP A 143 -2.56 -19.99 15.85
CA ASP A 143 -2.52 -18.54 16.09
C ASP A 143 -3.01 -17.79 14.84
N LEU A 144 -2.64 -18.27 13.65
CA LEU A 144 -3.12 -17.71 12.38
C LEU A 144 -4.64 -17.88 12.22
N ASP A 145 -5.17 -19.05 12.55
CA ASP A 145 -6.62 -19.28 12.52
C ASP A 145 -7.36 -18.42 13.53
N MET A 146 -6.79 -18.18 14.71
CA MET A 146 -7.34 -17.27 15.71
C MET A 146 -7.36 -15.83 15.19
N MET A 147 -6.25 -15.36 14.58
CA MET A 147 -6.17 -14.03 13.98
C MET A 147 -7.18 -13.86 12.82
N LYS A 148 -7.33 -14.87 11.96
CA LYS A 148 -8.33 -14.87 10.86
C LYS A 148 -9.76 -14.78 11.40
N LYS A 149 -10.07 -15.49 12.48
CA LYS A 149 -11.38 -15.40 13.14
C LYS A 149 -11.63 -14.04 13.78
N MET A 150 -10.59 -13.40 14.33
CA MET A 150 -10.70 -12.06 14.92
C MET A 150 -11.01 -10.98 13.90
N VAL A 151 -10.40 -11.05 12.71
CA VAL A 151 -10.67 -10.07 11.65
C VAL A 151 -12.00 -10.33 10.94
N GLY A 152 -12.51 -11.56 10.97
CA GLY A 152 -13.80 -11.92 10.37
C GLY A 152 -13.85 -11.67 8.86
N ASP A 153 -15.03 -11.27 8.37
CA ASP A 153 -15.30 -11.03 6.94
C ASP A 153 -14.88 -9.63 6.46
N VAL A 154 -13.86 -9.05 7.10
CA VAL A 154 -13.37 -7.72 6.75
C VAL A 154 -12.68 -7.75 5.40
N ASN A 155 -13.15 -6.88 4.52
CA ASN A 155 -12.52 -6.59 3.25
C ASN A 155 -11.78 -5.25 3.32
N TRP A 156 -10.69 -5.19 2.58
CA TRP A 156 -9.97 -3.96 2.31
C TRP A 156 -10.27 -3.49 0.90
N GLU A 157 -10.60 -2.22 0.81
CA GLU A 157 -11.03 -1.59 -0.42
C GLU A 157 -9.92 -0.66 -0.93
N TYR A 158 -9.47 -0.93 -2.16
CA TYR A 158 -8.44 -0.16 -2.84
C TYR A 158 -9.02 0.46 -4.11
N ASP A 159 -8.93 1.78 -4.25
CA ASP A 159 -9.26 2.51 -5.48
C ASP A 159 -7.98 3.16 -6.04
N ILE A 160 -7.48 2.62 -7.15
CA ILE A 160 -6.21 3.05 -7.75
C ILE A 160 -6.49 3.71 -9.09
N SER A 161 -6.22 5.01 -9.17
CA SER A 161 -6.31 5.83 -10.38
C SER A 161 -4.95 5.93 -11.07
N PHE A 162 -4.88 5.47 -12.31
CA PHE A 162 -3.67 5.50 -13.12
C PHE A 162 -3.66 6.69 -14.10
N PRO A 163 -2.47 7.18 -14.50
CA PRO A 163 -2.37 8.27 -15.46
C PRO A 163 -2.60 7.79 -16.92
N ILE A 164 -2.56 6.47 -17.15
CA ILE A 164 -2.67 5.80 -18.45
C ILE A 164 -3.83 4.80 -18.39
N ASN A 165 -4.44 4.51 -19.55
CA ASN A 165 -5.49 3.52 -19.67
C ASN A 165 -5.01 2.12 -19.25
N ILE A 166 -5.88 1.40 -18.56
CA ILE A 166 -5.66 0.01 -18.16
C ILE A 166 -5.94 -0.89 -19.36
N VAL A 167 -5.02 -1.79 -19.67
CA VAL A 167 -5.18 -2.86 -20.66
C VAL A 167 -5.82 -4.07 -20.00
N SER A 168 -5.31 -4.46 -18.84
CA SER A 168 -5.85 -5.55 -18.04
C SER A 168 -5.46 -5.37 -16.57
N ALA A 169 -6.23 -5.98 -15.68
CA ALA A 169 -5.91 -6.07 -14.27
C ALA A 169 -6.28 -7.48 -13.77
N ASN A 170 -5.42 -8.06 -12.95
CA ASN A 170 -5.64 -9.37 -12.34
C ASN A 170 -5.09 -9.38 -10.92
N SER A 171 -5.77 -10.10 -10.03
CA SER A 171 -5.34 -10.32 -8.66
C SER A 171 -5.07 -11.80 -8.41
N GLY A 172 -4.20 -12.08 -7.43
CA GLY A 172 -4.07 -13.43 -6.87
C GLY A 172 -5.25 -13.82 -5.98
N GLN A 173 -5.88 -12.82 -5.34
CA GLN A 173 -7.06 -12.96 -4.48
C GLN A 173 -7.89 -11.68 -4.50
N GLY A 174 -9.17 -11.80 -4.16
CA GLY A 174 -10.07 -10.66 -4.09
C GLY A 174 -10.60 -10.24 -5.46
N ASP A 175 -11.67 -9.45 -5.45
CA ASP A 175 -12.39 -9.04 -6.65
C ASP A 175 -11.76 -7.78 -7.26
N VAL A 176 -11.54 -7.80 -8.57
CA VAL A 176 -10.97 -6.68 -9.32
C VAL A 176 -11.96 -6.16 -10.35
N LYS A 177 -12.18 -4.85 -10.36
CA LYS A 177 -13.01 -4.15 -11.36
C LYS A 177 -12.22 -3.00 -11.95
N THR A 178 -12.24 -2.88 -13.27
CA THR A 178 -11.57 -1.80 -14.01
C THR A 178 -12.61 -0.85 -14.60
N ILE A 179 -12.46 0.45 -14.38
CA ILE A 179 -13.32 1.49 -14.95
C ILE A 179 -12.41 2.58 -15.53
N GLY A 180 -12.23 2.58 -16.86
CA GLY A 180 -11.37 3.54 -17.55
C GLY A 180 -9.90 3.43 -17.10
N LYS A 181 -9.45 4.38 -16.29
CA LYS A 181 -8.09 4.41 -15.72
C LYS A 181 -8.04 3.99 -14.25
N ASN A 182 -9.16 3.52 -13.70
CA ASN A 182 -9.27 3.19 -12.29
C ASN A 182 -9.39 1.68 -12.12
N VAL A 183 -8.73 1.16 -11.08
CA VAL A 183 -8.90 -0.20 -10.57
C VAL A 183 -9.52 -0.11 -9.19
N LYS A 184 -10.63 -0.82 -8.99
CA LYS A 184 -11.15 -1.14 -7.66
C LYS A 184 -10.78 -2.57 -7.31
N TRP A 185 -10.12 -2.79 -6.18
CA TRP A 185 -9.72 -4.10 -5.69
C TRP A 185 -10.22 -4.29 -4.26
N SER A 186 -11.04 -5.31 -4.05
CA SER A 186 -11.57 -5.70 -2.74
C SER A 186 -10.95 -7.01 -2.32
N VAL A 187 -10.32 -7.06 -1.14
CA VAL A 187 -9.60 -8.25 -0.68
C VAL A 187 -9.90 -8.54 0.79
N SER A 188 -10.23 -9.79 1.09
CA SER A 188 -10.47 -10.22 2.47
C SER A 188 -9.17 -10.25 3.27
N LEU A 189 -9.15 -9.55 4.40
CA LEU A 189 -8.01 -9.52 5.31
C LEU A 189 -7.66 -10.91 5.84
N ALA A 190 -8.66 -11.76 6.09
CA ALA A 190 -8.45 -13.13 6.53
C ALA A 190 -7.60 -13.95 5.53
N ASN A 191 -7.67 -13.63 4.24
CA ASN A 191 -6.88 -14.32 3.22
C ASN A 191 -5.42 -13.83 3.13
N ILE A 192 -5.15 -12.64 3.64
CA ILE A 192 -3.80 -12.03 3.69
C ILE A 192 -3.05 -12.47 4.96
N ILE A 193 -3.75 -12.73 6.07
CA ILE A 193 -3.12 -13.18 7.32
C ILE A 193 -2.36 -14.51 7.12
N GLY A 194 -1.05 -14.48 7.35
CA GLY A 194 -0.16 -15.62 7.15
C GLY A 194 0.12 -15.95 5.68
N GLY A 195 -0.25 -15.06 4.77
CA GLY A 195 -0.05 -15.22 3.33
C GLY A 195 0.27 -13.90 2.63
N GLN A 196 0.31 -13.98 1.31
CA GLN A 196 0.57 -12.85 0.44
C GLN A 196 -0.37 -12.91 -0.76
N THR A 197 -0.80 -11.75 -1.24
CA THR A 197 -1.54 -11.60 -2.49
C THR A 197 -0.99 -10.43 -3.29
N SER A 198 -1.25 -10.43 -4.59
CA SER A 198 -0.83 -9.35 -5.47
C SER A 198 -1.94 -8.91 -6.41
N LEU A 199 -1.90 -7.63 -6.74
CA LEU A 199 -2.64 -7.01 -7.84
C LEU A 199 -1.63 -6.64 -8.92
N ASN A 200 -1.85 -7.10 -10.14
CA ASN A 200 -1.08 -6.73 -11.32
C ASN A 200 -1.98 -5.96 -12.27
N VAL A 201 -1.54 -4.79 -12.72
CA VAL A 201 -2.28 -3.94 -13.66
C VAL A 201 -1.38 -3.62 -14.84
N ILE A 202 -1.76 -4.09 -16.03
CA ILE A 202 -1.07 -3.77 -17.27
C ILE A 202 -1.62 -2.45 -17.80
N LEU A 203 -0.73 -1.49 -17.99
CA LEU A 203 -1.02 -0.15 -18.47
C LEU A 203 -0.61 0.00 -19.93
N GLY A 204 -1.42 0.71 -20.70
CA GLY A 204 -1.26 0.87 -22.13
C GLY A 204 -0.04 1.70 -22.54
N LYS A 205 0.17 1.79 -23.85
CA LYS A 205 1.31 2.49 -24.46
C LYS A 205 0.99 3.99 -24.57
N GLN A 206 1.54 4.84 -23.69
CA GLN A 206 1.52 6.29 -23.93
C GLN A 206 2.57 7.07 -23.13
N GLY A 207 3.69 7.42 -23.79
CA GLY A 207 4.79 8.18 -23.20
C GLY A 207 5.52 7.40 -22.10
N LYS A 208 6.82 7.66 -21.92
CA LYS A 208 7.59 7.00 -20.86
C LYS A 208 6.91 7.27 -19.51
N MET A 209 6.37 6.23 -18.85
CA MET A 209 6.39 6.28 -17.38
C MET A 209 7.86 6.32 -17.02
N VAL A 210 8.29 7.41 -16.40
CA VAL A 210 9.64 7.48 -15.88
C VAL A 210 9.61 6.57 -14.67
N SER A 211 10.18 5.36 -14.77
CA SER A 211 10.59 4.65 -13.57
C SER A 211 11.50 5.64 -12.85
N LEU A 212 11.05 6.16 -11.71
CA LEU A 212 11.93 7.03 -10.95
C LEU A 212 13.20 6.24 -10.68
N PRO A 213 14.36 6.84 -10.95
CA PRO A 213 15.62 6.21 -10.64
C PRO A 213 15.62 5.65 -9.23
N VAL A 214 15.99 4.38 -9.07
CA VAL A 214 16.37 3.89 -7.74
C VAL A 214 17.65 4.65 -7.37
N LEU A 215 17.52 5.64 -6.50
CA LEU A 215 18.65 6.41 -6.00
C LEU A 215 19.44 5.52 -5.05
N HIS A 216 20.64 5.14 -5.46
CA HIS A 216 21.55 4.38 -4.62
C HIS A 216 22.50 5.33 -3.90
N SER A 217 22.76 5.03 -2.63
CA SER A 217 23.87 5.61 -1.88
C SER A 217 25.12 4.77 -2.15
N ILE A 218 26.08 5.34 -2.88
CA ILE A 218 27.35 4.70 -3.21
C ILE A 218 28.42 5.32 -2.32
N GLN A 219 28.93 4.51 -1.39
CA GLN A 219 30.02 4.92 -0.52
C GLN A 219 31.35 4.76 -1.26
N LEU A 220 32.15 5.82 -1.28
CA LEU A 220 33.49 5.82 -1.85
C LEU A 220 34.53 5.56 -0.77
N ARG A 221 35.69 5.01 -1.16
CA ARG A 221 36.81 4.72 -0.24
C ARG A 221 37.39 5.95 0.46
N ASN A 222 37.23 7.12 -0.14
CA ASN A 222 37.64 8.39 0.48
C ASN A 222 36.65 8.88 1.56
N GLY A 223 35.63 8.08 1.90
CA GLY A 223 34.62 8.39 2.91
C GLY A 223 33.46 9.25 2.42
N SER A 224 33.48 9.71 1.17
CA SER A 224 32.35 10.47 0.58
C SER A 224 31.25 9.54 0.06
N THR A 225 30.02 10.02 0.07
CA THR A 225 28.85 9.28 -0.43
C THR A 225 28.26 10.00 -1.64
N ILE A 226 28.05 9.26 -2.72
CA ILE A 226 27.35 9.74 -3.90
C ILE A 226 25.93 9.21 -3.86
N HIS A 227 24.95 10.12 -3.96
CA HIS A 227 23.54 9.78 -4.07
C HIS A 227 23.10 9.98 -5.52
N GLY A 228 22.70 8.90 -6.20
CA GLY A 228 22.29 9.00 -7.60
C GLY A 228 21.77 7.70 -8.20
N GLU A 229 21.27 7.80 -9.43
CA GLU A 229 20.75 6.66 -10.20
C GLU A 229 21.89 5.80 -10.71
N VAL A 230 21.96 4.51 -10.38
CA VAL A 230 22.92 3.61 -11.05
C VAL A 230 22.41 3.29 -12.46
N ILE A 231 23.03 3.90 -13.48
CA ILE A 231 22.68 3.70 -14.89
C ILE A 231 23.31 2.41 -15.43
N SER A 232 24.52 2.08 -14.98
CA SER A 232 25.27 0.92 -15.47
C SER A 232 26.33 0.48 -14.47
N LEU A 233 26.41 -0.82 -14.20
CA LEU A 233 27.43 -1.42 -13.35
C LEU A 233 28.22 -2.47 -14.13
N THR A 234 29.55 -2.31 -14.16
CA THR A 234 30.46 -3.27 -14.80
C THR A 234 31.49 -3.80 -13.80
N LYS A 235 32.36 -4.71 -14.25
CA LYS A 235 33.51 -5.18 -13.44
C LYS A 235 34.51 -4.07 -13.10
N ILE A 236 34.51 -2.96 -13.85
CA ILE A 236 35.58 -1.93 -13.81
C ILE A 236 35.05 -0.57 -13.35
N SER A 237 33.79 -0.25 -13.61
CA SER A 237 33.17 1.04 -13.25
C SER A 237 31.67 0.95 -13.00
N CYS A 238 31.18 1.86 -12.16
CA CYS A 238 29.78 2.21 -11.96
C CYS A 238 29.50 3.56 -12.64
N ILE A 239 28.40 3.68 -13.39
CA ILE A 239 27.93 4.95 -13.95
C ILE A 239 26.70 5.37 -13.18
N VAL A 240 26.73 6.58 -12.65
CA VAL A 240 25.70 7.12 -11.76
C VAL A 240 25.15 8.42 -12.34
N MET A 241 23.84 8.66 -12.27
CA MET A 241 23.25 9.96 -12.56
C MET A 241 23.06 10.75 -11.27
N VAL A 242 23.73 11.89 -11.15
CA VAL A 242 23.63 12.81 -10.02
C VAL A 242 23.11 14.15 -10.55
N LYS A 243 21.90 14.55 -10.16
CA LYS A 243 21.30 15.85 -10.57
C LYS A 243 21.42 16.15 -12.09
N ASN A 244 21.07 15.18 -12.94
CA ASN A 244 21.20 15.24 -14.41
C ASN A 244 22.63 15.24 -14.99
N LYS A 245 23.66 15.01 -14.18
CA LYS A 245 25.03 14.80 -14.64
C LYS A 245 25.40 13.32 -14.54
N ARG A 246 26.02 12.77 -15.59
CA ARG A 246 26.60 11.43 -15.55
C ARG A 246 27.96 11.48 -14.86
N GLU A 247 28.11 10.67 -13.83
CA GLU A 247 29.37 10.45 -13.13
C GLU A 247 29.82 9.01 -13.35
N ARG A 248 31.10 8.84 -13.70
CA ARG A 248 31.72 7.52 -13.82
C ARG A 248 32.64 7.32 -12.62
N ILE A 249 32.35 6.30 -11.84
CA ILE A 249 33.11 5.91 -10.65
C ILE A 249 33.84 4.61 -10.99
N HIS A 250 35.15 4.54 -10.79
CA HIS A 250 35.85 3.27 -10.94
C HIS A 250 35.56 2.37 -9.74
N ARG A 251 35.42 1.07 -9.98
CA ARG A 251 35.09 0.09 -8.92
C ARG A 251 36.18 0.00 -7.84
N LYS A 252 37.40 0.46 -8.13
CA LYS A 252 38.50 0.58 -7.15
C LYS A 252 38.33 1.76 -6.16
N ASP A 253 37.44 2.70 -6.48
CA ASP A 253 37.19 3.91 -5.69
C ASP A 253 35.90 3.78 -4.84
N ILE A 254 35.14 2.71 -5.07
CA ILE A 254 34.03 2.20 -4.23
C ILE A 254 34.62 1.21 -3.22
#